data_AF-A0A920ATA3-F1
#
_entry.id   AF-A0A920ATA3-F1
#
_cell.length_a   1.000
_cell.length_b   1.000
_cell.length_c   1.000
_cell.angle_alpha   90.00
_cell.angle_beta   90.00
_cell.angle_gamma   90.00
#
_symmetry.space_group_name_H-M   'P 1'
#
loop_
_entity.id
_entity.type
_entity.pdbx_description
1 polymer ?
#
loop_
_entity_poly.entity_id
_entity_poly.type
_entity_poly.pdbx_seq_one_letter_code
_entity_poly.pdbx_strand_id
1 'polypeptide(L)'
;MKILDQEENLLAYIIRFEDIKEGKNFITSNDAEFQLASFNLSDDTVIERHYHPKQERKIKYTNEVLIVLDGELEVDIYDNEKIIFKL
;
A
#
# COMPACT_ATOMS: atom_id res chain seq x y z
N MET A 1 5.00 -6.21 0.98
CA MET A 1 4.51 -7.44 0.32
C MET A 1 3.23 -7.16 -0.46
N LYS A 2 3.03 -7.83 -1.60
CA LYS A 2 1.74 -7.87 -2.32
C LYS A 2 1.08 -9.23 -2.05
N ILE A 3 -0.23 -9.22 -1.82
CA ILE A 3 -1.07 -10.41 -1.81
C ILE A 3 -1.80 -10.46 -3.15
N LEU A 4 -1.59 -11.53 -3.90
CA LEU A 4 -2.19 -11.76 -5.21
C LEU A 4 -3.06 -13.02 -5.15
N ASP A 5 -4.18 -13.04 -5.87
CA ASP A 5 -4.95 -14.26 -6.07
C ASP A 5 -4.29 -15.18 -7.13
N GLN A 6 -4.95 -16.30 -7.46
CA GLN A 6 -4.44 -17.28 -8.43
C GLN A 6 -4.39 -16.74 -9.86
N GLU A 7 -5.13 -15.67 -10.15
CA GLU A 7 -5.17 -14.98 -11.45
C GLU A 7 -4.24 -13.76 -11.48
N GLU A 8 -3.39 -13.60 -10.46
CA GLU A 8 -2.49 -12.46 -10.25
C GLU A 8 -3.21 -11.11 -10.00
N ASN A 9 -4.50 -11.13 -9.65
CA ASN A 9 -5.18 -9.91 -9.22
C ASN A 9 -4.67 -9.51 -7.85
N LEU A 10 -4.40 -8.21 -7.68
CA LEU A 10 -3.97 -7.64 -6.42
C LEU A 10 -5.13 -7.60 -5.42
N LEU A 11 -4.99 -8.32 -4.30
CA LEU A 11 -5.95 -8.31 -3.20
C LEU A 11 -5.57 -7.32 -2.09
N ALA A 12 -4.28 -7.25 -1.73
CA ALA A 12 -3.82 -6.36 -0.67
C ALA A 12 -2.34 -5.98 -0.78
N TYR A 13 -1.99 -4.85 -0.18
CA TYR A 13 -0.63 -4.48 0.15
C TYR A 13 -0.41 -4.65 1.66
N ILE A 14 0.69 -5.29 2.04
CA ILE A 14 1.16 -5.35 3.43
C ILE A 14 2.48 -4.59 3.50
N ILE A 15 2.55 -3.57 4.35
CA ILE A 15 3.79 -2.84 4.65
C ILE A 15 4.09 -3.09 6.12
N ARG A 16 5.17 -3.82 6.38
CA ARG A 16 5.72 -3.97 7.73
C ARG A 16 6.83 -2.97 7.94
N PHE A 17 7.08 -2.57 9.19
CA PHE A 17 8.10 -1.59 9.49
C PHE A 17 9.49 -2.04 9.01
N GLU A 18 9.80 -3.32 9.19
CA GLU A 18 11.03 -3.98 8.75
C GLU A 18 11.21 -4.03 7.22
N ASP A 19 10.12 -3.90 6.44
CA ASP A 19 10.17 -3.90 4.98
C ASP A 19 10.46 -2.50 4.40
N ILE A 20 10.43 -1.44 5.24
CA ILE A 20 10.63 -0.06 4.80
C ILE A 20 12.12 0.18 4.52
N LYS A 21 12.45 0.24 3.23
CA LYS A 21 13.81 0.55 2.75
C LYS A 21 14.16 2.03 2.94
N GLU A 22 15.45 2.34 2.96
CA GLU A 22 15.92 3.72 2.95
C GLU A 22 15.37 4.51 1.75
N GLY A 23 15.07 5.80 1.97
CA GLY A 23 14.55 6.72 0.98
C GLY A 23 13.03 6.81 0.93
N LYS A 24 12.52 7.26 -0.22
CA LYS A 24 11.08 7.38 -0.52
C LYS A 24 10.64 6.15 -1.31
N ASN A 25 9.84 5.30 -0.71
CA ASN A 25 9.36 4.08 -1.34
C ASN A 25 7.90 4.25 -1.72
N PHE A 26 7.60 4.30 -3.00
CA PHE A 26 6.22 4.25 -3.48
C PHE A 26 5.82 2.80 -3.69
N ILE A 27 4.78 2.35 -2.98
CA ILE A 27 4.31 0.97 -2.99
C ILE A 27 3.32 0.75 -4.13
N THR A 28 2.49 1.75 -4.41
CA THR A 28 1.46 1.74 -5.44
C THR A 28 1.98 2.37 -6.73
N SER A 29 1.49 1.89 -7.88
CA SER A 29 1.73 2.53 -9.18
C SER A 29 1.03 3.89 -9.29
N ASN A 30 1.42 4.70 -10.28
CA ASN A 30 0.84 6.04 -10.47
C ASN A 30 -0.62 6.03 -10.95
N ASP A 31 -1.05 4.93 -11.56
CA ASP A 31 -2.41 4.70 -12.03
C ASP A 31 -3.32 4.04 -10.97
N ALA A 32 -2.76 3.65 -9.82
CA ALA A 32 -3.54 3.13 -8.71
C ALA A 32 -4.54 4.18 -8.19
N GLU A 33 -5.71 3.70 -7.75
CA GLU A 33 -6.77 4.56 -7.21
C GLU A 33 -6.34 5.27 -5.91
N PHE A 34 -5.42 4.63 -5.18
CA PHE A 34 -4.82 5.12 -3.94
C PHE A 34 -3.30 5.16 -4.07
N GLN A 35 -2.67 6.27 -3.63
CA GLN A 35 -1.21 6.39 -3.58
C GLN A 35 -0.72 6.09 -2.16
N LEU A 36 0.13 5.08 -2.02
CA LEU A 36 0.73 4.69 -0.74
C LEU A 36 2.26 4.71 -0.86
N ALA A 37 2.92 5.37 0.09
CA ALA A 37 4.37 5.47 0.16
C ALA A 37 4.87 5.38 1.60
N SER A 38 6.06 4.81 1.80
CA SER A 38 6.76 4.76 3.08
C SER A 38 8.11 5.46 2.96
N PHE A 39 8.40 6.36 3.90
CA PHE A 39 9.59 7.19 3.88
C PHE A 39 10.48 6.81 5.06
N ASN A 40 11.70 6.39 4.79
CA ASN A 40 12.76 6.18 5.77
C ASN A 40 13.95 7.03 5.36
N LEU A 41 13.91 8.31 5.76
CA LEU A 41 14.89 9.30 5.34
C LEU A 41 15.98 9.39 6.42
N SER A 42 17.22 9.57 5.99
CA SER A 42 18.33 9.85 6.91
C SER A 42 18.14 11.20 7.60
N ASP A 43 18.79 11.35 8.75
CA ASP A 43 18.85 12.61 9.48
C ASP A 43 19.33 13.75 8.55
N ASP A 44 18.80 14.95 8.78
CA ASP A 44 19.04 16.16 7.96
C ASP A 44 18.56 16.08 6.49
N THR A 45 17.81 15.04 6.10
CA THR A 45 17.19 14.99 4.76
C THR A 45 16.17 16.12 4.59
N VAL A 46 16.42 17.02 3.65
CA VAL A 46 15.48 18.07 3.25
C VAL A 46 14.53 17.55 2.17
N ILE A 47 13.23 17.55 2.45
CA ILE A 47 12.21 17.37 1.41
C ILE A 47 12.02 18.72 0.71
N GLU A 48 12.55 18.85 -0.50
CA GLU A 48 12.41 20.05 -1.31
C GLU A 48 10.94 20.45 -1.51
N ARG A 49 10.70 21.76 -1.58
CA ARG A 49 9.38 22.32 -1.87
C ARG A 49 8.92 21.81 -3.24
N HIS A 50 7.75 21.20 -3.27
CA HIS A 50 7.15 20.67 -4.49
C HIS A 50 5.64 20.93 -4.49
N TYR A 51 5.03 20.79 -5.66
CA TYR A 51 3.58 20.85 -5.83
C TYR A 51 3.08 19.53 -6.41
N HIS A 52 1.84 19.17 -6.10
CA HIS A 52 1.17 18.02 -6.71
C HIS A 52 0.39 18.50 -7.93
N PRO A 53 0.78 18.12 -9.17
CA PRO A 53 0.02 18.47 -10.35
C PRO A 53 -1.39 17.86 -10.27
N LYS A 54 -2.34 18.47 -10.98
CA LYS A 54 -3.67 17.87 -11.12
C LYS A 54 -3.53 16.52 -11.83
N GLN A 55 -4.06 15.47 -11.20
CA GLN A 55 -4.09 14.13 -11.75
C GLN A 55 -5.54 13.66 -11.80
N GLU A 56 -5.95 13.08 -12.93
CA GLU A 56 -7.22 12.38 -13.03
C GLU A 56 -7.07 10.99 -12.41
N ARG A 57 -7.87 10.68 -11.39
CA ARG A 57 -7.95 9.35 -10.78
C ARG A 57 -9.35 8.82 -10.94
N LYS A 58 -9.46 7.60 -11.45
CA LYS A 58 -10.73 6.88 -11.54
C LYS A 58 -10.81 5.92 -10.37
N ILE A 59 -11.76 6.15 -9.47
CA ILE A 59 -12.00 5.31 -8.30
C ILE A 59 -13.18 4.41 -8.64
N LYS A 60 -12.94 3.11 -8.78
CA LYS A 60 -13.97 2.11 -9.06
C LYS A 60 -14.44 1.42 -7.79
N TYR A 61 -13.57 1.36 -6.78
CA TYR A 61 -13.83 0.61 -5.56
C TYR A 61 -13.59 1.45 -4.32
N THR A 62 -14.25 1.06 -3.23
CA THR A 62 -13.90 1.57 -1.90
C THR A 62 -12.61 0.88 -1.47
N ASN A 63 -11.60 1.68 -1.13
CA ASN A 63 -10.33 1.18 -0.60
C ASN A 63 -10.31 1.36 0.93
N GLU A 64 -9.73 0.40 1.65
CA GLU A 64 -9.57 0.43 3.10
C GLU A 64 -8.09 0.44 3.48
N VAL A 65 -7.74 1.17 4.55
CA VAL A 65 -6.40 1.17 5.14
C VAL A 65 -6.53 0.86 6.61
N LEU A 66 -5.94 -0.25 7.04
CA LEU A 66 -5.84 -0.64 8.44
C LEU A 66 -4.42 -0.33 8.94
N ILE A 67 -4.34 0.37 10.07
CA ILE A 67 -3.09 0.71 10.74
C ILE A 67 -3.13 0.14 12.15
N VAL A 68 -2.19 -0.75 12.48
CA VAL A 68 -2.03 -1.27 13.84
C VAL A 68 -1.08 -0.35 14.58
N LEU A 69 -1.61 0.44 15.53
CA LEU A 69 -0.79 1.35 16.35
C LEU A 69 -0.17 0.64 17.56
N ASP A 70 -0.90 -0.34 18.12
CA ASP A 70 -0.46 -1.20 19.21
C ASP A 70 -1.24 -2.53 19.15
N GLY A 71 -0.62 -3.62 19.59
CA GLY A 71 -1.18 -4.97 19.55
C GLY A 71 -1.01 -5.72 18.22
N GLU A 72 -1.91 -6.67 17.97
CA GLU A 72 -1.90 -7.57 16.81
C GLU A 72 -3.27 -7.64 16.14
N LEU A 73 -3.29 -7.90 14.83
CA LEU A 73 -4.50 -8.01 14.02
C LEU A 73 -4.44 -9.29 13.17
N GLU A 74 -5.45 -10.15 13.32
CA GLU A 74 -5.70 -11.28 12.43
C GLU A 74 -6.71 -10.86 11.35
N VAL A 75 -6.40 -11.14 10.10
CA VAL A 75 -7.20 -10.74 8.93
C VAL A 75 -7.31 -11.88 7.93
N ASP A 76 -8.55 -12.22 7.57
CA ASP A 76 -8.85 -13.09 6.44
C ASP A 76 -9.06 -12.23 5.18
N ILE A 77 -8.32 -12.55 4.12
CA ILE A 77 -8.46 -11.90 2.81
C ILE A 77 -9.14 -12.88 1.87
N TYR A 78 -10.18 -12.44 1.19
CA TYR A 78 -10.92 -13.25 0.21
C TYR A 78 -10.68 -12.70 -1.20
N ASP A 79 -10.60 -13.59 -2.19
CA ASP A 79 -10.57 -13.20 -3.59
C ASP A 79 -11.98 -12.82 -4.12
N ASN A 80 -12.06 -12.53 -5.43
CA ASN A 80 -13.31 -12.17 -6.09
C ASN A 80 -14.34 -13.33 -6.12
N GLU A 81 -13.89 -14.59 -5.99
CA GLU A 81 -14.74 -15.78 -5.89
C GLU A 81 -15.14 -16.10 -4.44
N LYS A 82 -14.73 -15.27 -3.48
CA LYS A 82 -14.92 -15.44 -2.03
C LYS A 82 -14.22 -16.67 -1.48
N ILE A 83 -13.13 -17.08 -2.13
CA ILE A 83 -12.23 -18.10 -1.61
C ILE A 83 -11.20 -17.39 -0.72
N ILE A 84 -11.01 -17.94 0.47
CA ILE A 84 -10.03 -17.39 1.43
C ILE A 84 -8.62 -17.57 0.86
N PHE A 85 -7.87 -16.48 0.79
CA PHE A 85 -6.45 -16.51 0.50
C PHE A 85 -5.72 -17.18 1.66
N LYS A 86 -4.95 -18.23 1.36
CA LYS A 86 -4.10 -18.92 2.33
C LYS A 86 -2.65 -18.61 1.98
N LEU A 87 -1.96 -17.93 2.90
CA LEU A 87 -0.51 -17.67 2.85
C LEU A 87 0.29 -18.98 2.80
#